data_AF-A0A7M1AZV9-F1
#
_entry.id   AF-A0A7M1AZV9-F1
#
_cell.length_a   1.000
_cell.length_b   1.000
_cell.length_c   1.000
_cell.angle_alpha   90.00
_cell.angle_beta   90.00
_cell.angle_gamma   90.00
#
_symmetry.space_group_name_H-M   'P 1'
#
loop_
_entity.id
_entity.type
_entity.pdbx_description
1 polymer ?
#
loop_
_entity_poly.entity_id
_entity_poly.type
_entity_poly.pdbx_seq_one_letter_code
_entity_poly.pdbx_strand_id
1 'polypeptide(L)'
;MKLKNVYETQFCKVEYLKEYNGVFCIWQGFCQGDEYKKPLEFGLKLLEEYSADTWITDTAKGFENTTEDTTWLIEEFIPKVQKTTCERIIFLIDKQSPLQDEIKAQEKILSQYFEVQLLSKLSEYERRWKYEIDDVDFHELSYLYKIAPLGEKKPDDLKTVFSNSRYKCFLYENGMLIAVGRALADGIDASYICDVAVDPEYQGNGLGKAVVNKLLKLSQGHKKIILYAYPGKEPFYTRLGFAKMNTAMAIFENQAQAVECGLVSRADV
;
A
#
# COMPACT_ATOMS: atom_id res chain seq x y z
N MET A 1 15.95 15.50 11.90
CA MET A 1 16.10 14.86 13.23
C MET A 1 15.25 13.60 13.17
N LYS A 2 15.84 12.39 13.23
CA LYS A 2 15.04 11.15 13.14
C LYS A 2 14.05 11.13 14.31
N LEU A 3 12.76 10.94 14.04
CA LEU A 3 11.78 10.72 15.10
C LEU A 3 12.25 9.53 15.96
N LYS A 4 11.94 9.54 17.26
CA LYS A 4 11.99 8.27 18.02
C LYS A 4 11.02 7.30 17.34
N ASN A 5 11.42 6.04 17.18
CA ASN A 5 10.58 5.04 16.49
C ASN A 5 9.49 4.45 17.40
N VAL A 6 9.47 4.85 18.67
CA VAL A 6 8.57 4.35 19.71
C VAL A 6 8.09 5.51 20.57
N TYR A 7 6.81 5.50 20.88
CA TYR A 7 6.15 6.29 21.91
C TYR A 7 5.59 5.34 22.95
N GLU A 8 5.77 5.64 24.23
CA GLU A 8 5.36 4.74 25.31
C GLU A 8 4.92 5.55 26.54
N THR A 9 3.74 5.24 27.03
CA THR A 9 3.18 5.71 28.30
C THR A 9 2.65 4.50 29.08
N GLN A 10 2.15 4.72 30.30
CA GLN A 10 1.46 3.68 31.06
C GLN A 10 0.14 3.20 30.41
N PHE A 11 -0.39 3.95 29.42
CA PHE A 11 -1.67 3.68 28.79
C PHE A 11 -1.53 3.15 27.36
N CYS A 12 -0.44 3.48 26.67
CA CYS A 12 -0.29 3.13 25.28
C CYS A 12 1.17 3.04 24.85
N LYS A 13 1.48 2.05 24.00
CA LYS A 13 2.74 1.95 23.26
C LYS A 13 2.45 2.06 21.76
N VAL A 14 3.19 2.90 21.06
CA VAL A 14 3.08 3.08 19.60
C VAL A 14 4.45 2.90 18.95
N GLU A 15 4.56 2.01 17.97
CA GLU A 15 5.81 1.74 17.25
C GLU A 15 5.58 1.41 15.77
N TYR A 16 6.63 1.53 14.94
CA TYR A 16 6.58 1.08 13.55
C TYR A 16 7.12 -0.35 13.42
N LEU A 17 6.31 -1.24 12.84
CA LEU A 17 6.67 -2.62 12.52
C LEU A 17 7.00 -2.74 11.03
N LYS A 18 8.29 -2.87 10.71
CA LYS A 18 8.78 -2.98 9.33
C LYS A 18 8.17 -4.17 8.57
N GLU A 19 8.01 -5.31 9.25
CA GLU A 19 7.48 -6.55 8.65
C GLU A 19 6.08 -6.36 8.06
N TYR A 20 5.23 -5.63 8.78
CA TYR A 20 3.85 -5.35 8.38
C TYR A 20 3.71 -4.03 7.62
N ASN A 21 4.81 -3.30 7.42
CA ASN A 21 4.81 -1.91 7.01
C ASN A 21 3.72 -1.08 7.75
N GLY A 22 3.64 -1.29 9.06
CA GLY A 22 2.49 -0.85 9.85
C GLY A 22 2.86 -0.12 11.12
N VAL A 23 2.02 0.83 11.51
CA VAL A 23 2.09 1.48 12.83
C VAL A 23 1.27 0.66 13.81
N PHE A 24 1.89 0.21 14.89
CA PHE A 24 1.27 -0.62 15.91
C PHE A 24 1.02 0.18 17.18
N CYS A 25 -0.26 0.39 17.49
CA CYS A 25 -0.77 1.07 18.67
C CYS A 25 -1.30 0.02 19.66
N ILE A 26 -0.76 -0.04 20.87
CA ILE A 26 -1.08 -1.07 21.87
C ILE A 26 -1.65 -0.39 23.10
N TRP A 27 -2.94 -0.55 23.34
CA TRP A 27 -3.61 -0.01 24.53
C TRP A 27 -3.33 -0.89 25.75
N GLN A 28 -3.01 -0.27 26.89
CA GLN A 28 -2.63 -0.93 28.14
C GLN A 28 -3.62 -0.67 29.29
N GLY A 29 -4.54 0.27 29.12
CA GLY A 29 -5.59 0.57 30.09
C GLY A 29 -6.32 1.88 29.75
N PHE A 30 -7.41 2.16 30.47
CA PHE A 30 -8.26 3.33 30.24
C PHE A 30 -7.50 4.65 30.28
N CYS A 31 -7.70 5.47 29.25
CA CYS A 31 -7.25 6.85 29.19
C CYS A 31 -8.23 7.69 28.36
N GLN A 32 -8.14 9.02 28.47
CA GLN A 32 -9.02 9.95 27.76
C GLN A 32 -8.28 11.25 27.44
N GLY A 33 -8.81 12.04 26.50
CA GLY A 33 -8.24 13.34 26.14
C GLY A 33 -6.80 13.22 25.63
N ASP A 34 -5.88 14.02 26.14
CA ASP A 34 -4.48 14.04 25.69
C ASP A 34 -3.77 12.67 25.77
N GLU A 35 -4.09 11.87 26.80
CA GLU A 35 -3.49 10.55 26.99
C GLU A 35 -3.96 9.53 25.92
N TYR A 36 -5.14 9.78 25.32
CA TYR A 36 -5.67 9.01 24.19
C TYR A 36 -5.21 9.60 22.83
N LYS A 37 -5.25 10.93 22.69
CA LYS A 37 -4.99 11.64 21.43
C LYS A 37 -3.51 11.64 21.05
N LYS A 38 -2.58 11.88 21.99
CA LYS A 38 -1.13 11.97 21.71
C LYS A 38 -0.51 10.69 21.13
N PRO A 39 -0.82 9.47 21.63
CA PRO A 39 -0.35 8.24 21.00
C PRO A 39 -0.79 8.13 19.53
N LEU A 40 -2.06 8.44 19.24
CA LEU A 40 -2.62 8.41 17.89
C LEU A 40 -1.93 9.41 16.96
N GLU A 41 -1.73 10.65 17.40
CA GLU A 41 -0.99 11.68 16.67
C GLU A 41 0.48 11.30 16.44
N PHE A 42 1.11 10.63 17.38
CA PHE A 42 2.46 10.10 17.19
C PHE A 42 2.48 9.00 16.13
N GLY A 43 1.51 8.09 16.16
CA GLY A 43 1.36 7.07 15.13
C GLY A 43 1.12 7.66 13.74
N LEU A 44 0.37 8.76 13.63
CA LEU A 44 0.19 9.49 12.37
C LEU A 44 1.54 9.98 11.80
N LYS A 45 2.43 10.49 12.65
CA LYS A 45 3.79 10.89 12.24
C LYS A 45 4.60 9.69 11.75
N LEU A 46 4.44 8.52 12.36
CA LEU A 46 5.07 7.28 11.89
C LEU A 46 4.49 6.81 10.55
N LEU A 47 3.17 6.92 10.34
CA LEU A 47 2.54 6.63 9.05
C LEU A 47 3.19 7.47 7.94
N GLU A 48 3.40 8.75 8.18
CA GLU A 48 4.01 9.67 7.22
C GLU A 48 5.51 9.38 7.00
N GLU A 49 6.30 9.35 8.07
CA GLU A 49 7.75 9.12 8.04
C GLU A 49 8.10 7.82 7.31
N TYR A 50 7.41 6.73 7.67
CA TYR A 50 7.67 5.41 7.10
C TYR A 50 6.84 5.13 5.84
N SER A 51 5.90 6.00 5.47
CA SER A 51 4.87 5.73 4.46
C SER A 51 4.27 4.34 4.69
N ALA A 52 3.90 4.09 5.94
CA ALA A 52 3.24 2.87 6.35
C ALA A 52 1.87 2.80 5.68
N ASP A 53 1.46 1.60 5.31
CA ASP A 53 0.17 1.36 4.65
C ASP A 53 -0.87 0.73 5.58
N THR A 54 -0.44 0.34 6.79
CA THR A 54 -1.27 -0.38 7.74
C THR A 54 -1.23 0.32 9.11
N TRP A 55 -2.40 0.53 9.70
CA TRP A 55 -2.55 0.85 11.12
C TRP A 55 -2.99 -0.40 11.85
N ILE A 56 -2.35 -0.73 12.96
CA ILE A 56 -2.69 -1.89 13.79
C ILE A 56 -3.00 -1.36 15.17
N THR A 57 -4.16 -1.69 15.73
CA THR A 57 -4.53 -1.33 17.08
C THR A 57 -4.80 -2.59 17.91
N ASP A 58 -4.01 -2.80 18.96
CA ASP A 58 -4.23 -3.87 19.93
C ASP A 58 -5.17 -3.38 21.03
N THR A 59 -6.32 -4.03 21.10
CA THR A 59 -7.41 -3.73 22.04
C THR A 59 -7.58 -4.81 23.11
N ALA A 60 -6.61 -5.72 23.26
CA ALA A 60 -6.65 -6.76 24.30
C ALA A 60 -6.78 -6.18 25.72
N LYS A 61 -6.21 -5.00 25.97
CA LYS A 61 -6.44 -4.17 27.16
C LYS A 61 -7.06 -2.81 26.80
N GLY A 62 -7.86 -2.81 25.73
CA GLY A 62 -8.63 -1.65 25.30
C GLY A 62 -9.72 -1.30 26.31
N PHE A 63 -10.42 -0.21 26.02
CA PHE A 63 -11.46 0.35 26.87
C PHE A 63 -12.46 1.09 25.98
N GLU A 64 -13.64 1.37 26.52
CA GLU A 64 -14.64 2.17 25.81
C GLU A 64 -14.21 3.63 25.73
N ASN A 65 -14.29 4.21 24.52
CA ASN A 65 -13.96 5.61 24.34
C ASN A 65 -15.00 6.52 24.97
N THR A 66 -14.54 7.67 25.48
CA THR A 66 -15.46 8.75 25.84
C THR A 66 -16.15 9.31 24.59
N THR A 67 -17.30 9.96 24.76
CA THR A 67 -17.97 10.63 23.63
C THR A 67 -17.06 11.67 22.97
N GLU A 68 -16.29 12.42 23.75
CA GLU A 68 -15.38 13.44 23.23
C GLU A 68 -14.25 12.82 22.38
N ASP A 69 -13.65 11.74 22.88
CA ASP A 69 -12.59 11.03 22.16
C ASP A 69 -13.10 10.34 20.90
N THR A 70 -14.33 9.82 20.94
CA THR A 70 -15.01 9.23 19.77
C THR A 70 -15.26 10.29 18.70
N THR A 71 -15.79 11.47 19.07
CA THR A 71 -16.01 12.58 18.15
C THR A 71 -14.69 13.04 17.52
N TRP A 72 -13.65 13.22 18.33
CA TRP A 72 -12.33 13.60 17.82
C TRP A 72 -11.73 12.54 16.89
N LEU A 73 -11.86 11.25 17.21
CA LEU A 73 -11.37 10.17 16.34
C LEU A 73 -12.00 10.26 14.94
N ILE A 74 -13.31 10.49 14.89
CA ILE A 74 -14.09 10.54 13.64
C ILE A 74 -13.83 11.82 12.85
N GLU A 75 -13.87 12.98 13.52
CA GLU A 75 -13.85 14.28 12.85
C GLU A 75 -12.43 14.79 12.56
N GLU A 76 -11.44 14.37 13.35
CA GLU A 76 -10.08 14.89 13.27
C GLU A 76 -9.06 13.84 12.84
N PHE A 77 -9.04 12.69 13.52
CA PHE A 77 -7.99 11.70 13.30
C PHE A 77 -8.17 10.94 11.99
N ILE A 78 -9.35 10.36 11.74
CA ILE A 78 -9.64 9.59 10.52
C ILE A 78 -9.37 10.41 9.24
N PRO A 79 -9.82 11.67 9.10
CA PRO A 79 -9.52 12.49 7.93
C PRO A 79 -8.02 12.78 7.73
N LYS A 80 -7.23 12.79 8.80
CA LYS A 80 -5.76 12.90 8.71
C LYS A 80 -5.15 11.60 8.21
N VAL A 81 -5.58 10.45 8.73
CA VAL A 81 -5.12 9.12 8.27
C VAL A 81 -5.44 8.92 6.78
N GLN A 82 -6.62 9.35 6.30
CA GLN A 82 -6.99 9.29 4.87
C GLN A 82 -6.04 10.06 3.94
N LYS A 83 -5.35 11.09 4.46
CA LYS A 83 -4.37 11.87 3.70
C LYS A 83 -2.97 11.22 3.68
N THR A 84 -2.77 10.16 4.47
CA THR A 84 -1.52 9.40 4.49
C THR A 84 -1.52 8.28 3.46
N THR A 85 -0.48 7.45 3.48
CA THR A 85 -0.41 6.20 2.71
C THR A 85 -1.15 5.02 3.36
N CYS A 86 -1.76 5.22 4.52
CA CYS A 86 -2.53 4.20 5.20
C CYS A 86 -3.75 3.79 4.36
N GLU A 87 -3.87 2.50 4.10
CA GLU A 87 -4.96 1.90 3.34
C GLU A 87 -5.70 0.83 4.16
N ARG A 88 -5.12 0.37 5.28
CA ARG A 88 -5.65 -0.72 6.09
C ARG A 88 -5.64 -0.41 7.58
N ILE A 89 -6.66 -0.87 8.28
CA ILE A 89 -6.75 -0.84 9.75
C ILE A 89 -7.00 -2.25 10.26
N ILE A 90 -6.13 -2.73 11.15
CA ILE A 90 -6.25 -4.03 11.81
C ILE A 90 -6.58 -3.80 13.28
N PHE A 91 -7.72 -4.33 13.72
CA PHE A 91 -8.06 -4.41 15.13
C PHE A 91 -7.65 -5.78 15.65
N LEU A 92 -6.73 -5.83 16.62
CA LEU A 92 -6.50 -7.04 17.40
C LEU A 92 -7.49 -7.05 18.56
N ILE A 93 -8.47 -7.94 18.50
CA ILE A 93 -9.55 -8.04 19.49
C ILE A 93 -9.92 -9.50 19.72
N ASP A 94 -10.04 -9.89 20.99
CA ASP A 94 -10.58 -11.19 21.37
C ASP A 94 -12.07 -11.29 20.99
N LYS A 95 -12.51 -12.44 20.46
CA LYS A 95 -13.91 -12.66 20.07
C LYS A 95 -14.91 -12.50 21.23
N GLN A 96 -14.46 -12.66 22.47
CA GLN A 96 -15.24 -12.52 23.70
C GLN A 96 -15.06 -11.15 24.36
N SER A 97 -14.31 -10.23 23.76
CA SER A 97 -14.07 -8.90 24.31
C SER A 97 -15.39 -8.13 24.49
N PRO A 98 -15.56 -7.38 25.60
CA PRO A 98 -16.71 -6.51 25.79
C PRO A 98 -16.76 -5.35 24.76
N LEU A 99 -15.65 -5.05 24.07
CA LEU A 99 -15.55 -3.96 23.10
C LEU A 99 -16.05 -4.33 21.69
N GLN A 100 -16.58 -5.55 21.50
CA GLN A 100 -16.99 -6.05 20.19
C GLN A 100 -18.00 -5.13 19.48
N ASP A 101 -18.97 -4.58 20.21
CA ASP A 101 -20.00 -3.73 19.60
C ASP A 101 -19.46 -2.35 19.21
N GLU A 102 -18.57 -1.77 20.03
CA GLU A 102 -17.89 -0.51 19.71
C GLU A 102 -16.99 -0.67 18.49
N ILE A 103 -16.15 -1.72 18.45
CA ILE A 103 -15.23 -1.93 17.33
C ILE A 103 -16.02 -2.21 16.04
N LYS A 104 -17.13 -2.94 16.08
CA LYS A 104 -18.00 -3.11 14.91
C LYS A 104 -18.61 -1.80 14.42
N ALA A 105 -18.97 -0.90 15.33
CA ALA A 105 -19.45 0.42 14.95
C ALA A 105 -18.34 1.24 14.28
N GLN A 106 -17.11 1.20 14.81
CA GLN A 106 -15.95 1.84 14.19
C GLN A 106 -15.60 1.21 12.84
N GLU A 107 -15.59 -0.12 12.74
CA GLU A 107 -15.37 -0.88 11.50
C GLU A 107 -16.34 -0.41 10.41
N LYS A 108 -17.63 -0.29 10.70
CA LYS A 108 -18.64 0.17 9.73
C LYS A 108 -18.34 1.57 9.16
N ILE A 109 -17.73 2.45 9.96
CA ILE A 109 -17.33 3.78 9.52
C ILE A 109 -16.01 3.70 8.74
N LEU A 110 -15.02 3.02 9.30
CA LEU A 110 -13.67 2.92 8.74
C LEU A 110 -13.63 2.16 7.42
N SER A 111 -14.47 1.14 7.24
CA SER A 111 -14.59 0.33 6.02
C SER A 111 -15.05 1.14 4.80
N GLN A 112 -15.51 2.38 4.99
CA GLN A 112 -15.79 3.31 3.89
C GLN A 112 -14.52 3.93 3.30
N TYR A 113 -13.41 3.88 4.05
CA TYR A 113 -12.17 4.57 3.73
C TYR A 113 -10.95 3.63 3.67
N PHE A 114 -10.97 2.55 4.46
CA PHE A 114 -9.85 1.63 4.64
C PHE A 114 -10.32 0.18 4.51
N GLU A 115 -9.40 -0.72 4.17
CA GLU A 115 -9.59 -2.15 4.39
C GLU A 115 -9.52 -2.41 5.90
N VAL A 116 -10.61 -2.86 6.52
CA VAL A 116 -10.64 -3.13 7.96
C VAL A 116 -10.64 -4.64 8.21
N GLN A 117 -9.79 -5.09 9.13
CA GLN A 117 -9.72 -6.50 9.55
C GLN A 117 -9.74 -6.61 11.06
N LEU A 118 -10.48 -7.59 11.57
CA LEU A 118 -10.51 -7.95 12.99
C LEU A 118 -9.80 -9.30 13.14
N LEU A 119 -8.68 -9.32 13.86
CA LEU A 119 -7.87 -10.52 14.09
C LEU A 119 -7.76 -10.77 15.59
N SER A 120 -7.57 -12.03 16.00
CA SER A 120 -7.35 -12.32 17.43
C SER A 120 -5.90 -12.06 17.84
N LYS A 121 -4.98 -12.17 16.88
CA LYS A 121 -3.54 -11.99 17.04
C LYS A 121 -2.91 -11.55 15.73
N LEU A 122 -1.83 -10.78 15.83
CA LEU A 122 -1.15 -10.26 14.64
C LEU A 122 -0.54 -11.37 13.76
N SER A 123 -0.22 -12.54 14.34
CA SER A 123 0.30 -13.68 13.57
C SER A 123 -0.73 -14.29 12.61
N GLU A 124 -2.01 -13.93 12.69
CA GLU A 124 -3.03 -14.32 11.71
C GLU A 124 -2.98 -13.45 10.44
N TYR A 125 -2.22 -12.35 10.47
CA TYR A 125 -2.06 -11.47 9.34
C TYR A 125 -0.92 -11.95 8.45
N GLU A 126 -1.26 -12.64 7.36
CA GLU A 126 -0.28 -13.23 6.43
C GLU A 126 -0.06 -12.40 5.16
N ARG A 127 -0.27 -11.07 5.23
CA ARG A 127 0.05 -10.17 4.11
C ARG A 127 1.43 -9.55 4.30
N ARG A 128 2.32 -9.73 3.31
CA ARG A 128 3.73 -9.29 3.39
C ARG A 128 4.22 -8.67 2.09
N TRP A 129 5.02 -7.61 2.21
CA TRP A 129 5.74 -7.03 1.09
C TRP A 129 7.17 -7.57 1.01
N LYS A 130 7.59 -8.01 -0.18
CA LYS A 130 8.96 -8.40 -0.50
C LYS A 130 9.53 -7.45 -1.56
N TYR A 131 10.82 -7.13 -1.47
CA TYR A 131 11.52 -6.21 -2.39
C TYR A 131 12.74 -6.86 -3.07
N GLU A 132 13.05 -8.11 -2.72
CA GLU A 132 14.14 -8.90 -3.31
C GLU A 132 13.58 -10.11 -4.05
N ILE A 133 14.40 -10.73 -4.91
CA ILE A 133 13.95 -11.82 -5.80
C ILE A 133 14.26 -13.23 -5.28
N ASP A 134 14.99 -13.37 -4.17
CA ASP A 134 15.70 -14.60 -3.79
C ASP A 134 14.81 -15.86 -3.65
N ASP A 135 13.51 -15.70 -3.43
CA ASP A 135 12.53 -16.80 -3.35
C ASP A 135 11.21 -16.45 -4.07
N VAL A 136 11.28 -15.63 -5.11
CA VAL A 136 10.10 -15.36 -5.93
C VAL A 136 9.86 -16.56 -6.85
N ASP A 137 8.66 -17.15 -6.78
CA ASP A 137 8.22 -18.11 -7.77
C ASP A 137 7.83 -17.37 -9.07
N PHE A 138 8.66 -17.51 -10.09
CA PHE A 138 8.43 -16.86 -11.39
C PHE A 138 7.31 -17.54 -12.20
N HIS A 139 6.90 -18.77 -11.88
CA HIS A 139 5.70 -19.38 -12.44
C HIS A 139 4.45 -18.73 -11.86
N GLU A 140 4.43 -18.48 -10.55
CA GLU A 140 3.36 -17.75 -9.89
C GLU A 140 3.23 -16.32 -10.44
N LEU A 141 4.36 -15.60 -10.60
CA LEU A 141 4.36 -14.27 -11.22
C LEU A 141 3.88 -14.29 -12.69
N SER A 142 4.29 -15.30 -13.46
CA SER A 142 3.82 -15.51 -14.84
C SER A 142 2.31 -15.73 -14.87
N TYR A 143 1.79 -16.52 -13.93
CA TYR A 143 0.35 -16.74 -13.76
C TYR A 143 -0.38 -15.44 -13.41
N LEU A 144 0.14 -14.65 -12.45
CA LEU A 144 -0.41 -13.36 -12.09
C LEU A 144 -0.51 -12.41 -13.30
N TYR A 145 0.53 -12.34 -14.14
CA TYR A 145 0.51 -11.51 -15.35
C TYR A 145 -0.54 -11.96 -16.36
N LYS A 146 -0.72 -13.27 -16.51
CA LYS A 146 -1.74 -13.85 -17.38
C LYS A 146 -3.14 -13.47 -16.92
N ILE A 147 -3.45 -13.58 -15.63
CA ILE A 147 -4.78 -13.26 -15.08
C ILE A 147 -5.01 -11.76 -14.92
N ALA A 148 -3.96 -10.94 -14.76
CA ALA A 148 -4.01 -9.47 -14.64
C ALA A 148 -3.95 -8.73 -16.00
N PRO A 149 -4.46 -9.33 -17.08
CA PRO A 149 -4.15 -9.07 -18.50
C PRO A 149 -2.84 -8.35 -18.90
N LEU A 150 -1.69 -8.68 -18.29
CA LEU A 150 -0.36 -8.17 -18.73
C LEU A 150 0.29 -9.05 -19.83
N GLY A 151 -0.39 -10.10 -20.26
CA GLY A 151 0.06 -11.04 -21.29
C GLY A 151 0.77 -12.28 -20.73
N GLU A 152 1.03 -13.26 -21.60
CA GLU A 152 1.75 -14.48 -21.24
C GLU A 152 3.26 -14.24 -21.35
N LYS A 153 3.94 -14.06 -20.20
CA LYS A 153 5.39 -13.88 -20.13
C LYS A 153 6.05 -15.11 -19.51
N LYS A 154 7.17 -15.57 -20.08
CA LYS A 154 7.86 -16.77 -19.58
C LYS A 154 8.50 -16.50 -18.22
N PRO A 155 8.49 -17.47 -17.29
CA PRO A 155 9.15 -17.33 -15.98
C PRO A 155 10.62 -16.89 -16.07
N ASP A 156 11.40 -17.41 -17.02
CA ASP A 156 12.81 -17.05 -17.19
C ASP A 156 13.01 -15.61 -17.67
N ASP A 157 12.13 -15.12 -18.54
CA ASP A 157 12.14 -13.73 -19.01
C ASP A 157 11.78 -12.80 -17.85
N LEU A 158 10.78 -13.18 -17.04
CA LEU A 158 10.38 -12.46 -15.83
C LEU A 158 11.53 -12.40 -14.81
N LYS A 159 12.21 -13.52 -14.57
CA LYS A 159 13.41 -13.56 -13.73
C LYS A 159 14.47 -12.58 -14.21
N THR A 160 14.70 -12.53 -15.52
CA THR A 160 15.66 -11.61 -16.12
C THR A 160 15.26 -10.15 -15.93
N VAL A 161 14.02 -9.76 -16.22
CA VAL A 161 13.60 -8.34 -16.12
C VAL A 161 13.51 -7.86 -14.67
N PHE A 162 13.12 -8.72 -13.72
CA PHE A 162 13.10 -8.36 -12.29
C PHE A 162 14.50 -8.32 -11.67
N SER A 163 15.43 -9.15 -12.14
CA SER A 163 16.85 -9.08 -11.75
C SER A 163 17.48 -7.75 -12.18
N ASN A 164 17.11 -7.25 -13.37
CA ASN A 164 17.59 -5.97 -13.90
C ASN A 164 16.78 -4.74 -13.45
N SER A 165 15.71 -4.94 -12.68
CA SER A 165 14.94 -3.83 -12.12
C SER A 165 15.57 -3.34 -10.83
N ARG A 166 15.83 -2.03 -10.76
CA ARG A 166 16.41 -1.40 -9.56
C ARG A 166 15.45 -1.45 -8.39
N TYR A 167 14.17 -1.20 -8.66
CA TYR A 167 13.11 -1.26 -7.65
C TYR A 167 12.07 -2.30 -8.06
N LYS A 168 11.57 -3.02 -7.08
CA LYS A 168 10.57 -4.07 -7.24
C LYS A 168 9.83 -4.24 -5.93
N CYS A 169 8.55 -4.58 -6.00
CA CYS A 169 7.76 -4.91 -4.84
C CYS A 169 6.78 -6.02 -5.19
N PHE A 170 6.67 -6.99 -4.30
CA PHE A 170 5.79 -8.14 -4.38
C PHE A 170 4.92 -8.14 -3.13
N LEU A 171 3.61 -8.22 -3.30
CA LEU A 171 2.66 -8.34 -2.20
C LEU A 171 2.14 -9.77 -2.17
N TYR A 172 2.42 -10.45 -1.08
CA TYR A 172 1.86 -11.76 -0.79
C TYR A 172 0.73 -11.62 0.21
N GLU A 173 -0.31 -12.44 0.09
CA GLU A 173 -1.30 -12.69 1.13
C GLU A 173 -1.59 -14.19 1.21
N ASN A 174 -1.60 -14.75 2.44
CA ASN A 174 -1.82 -16.18 2.68
C ASN A 174 -0.89 -17.07 1.82
N GLY A 175 0.36 -16.63 1.65
CA GLY A 175 1.36 -17.30 0.83
C GLY A 175 1.24 -17.08 -0.69
N MET A 176 0.19 -16.43 -1.19
CA MET A 176 -0.05 -16.20 -2.63
C MET A 176 0.39 -14.80 -3.06
N LEU A 177 1.02 -14.67 -4.23
CA LEU A 177 1.39 -13.39 -4.83
C LEU A 177 0.16 -12.70 -5.44
N ILE A 178 -0.36 -11.68 -4.76
CA ILE A 178 -1.59 -10.98 -5.13
C ILE A 178 -1.35 -9.64 -5.83
N ALA A 179 -0.16 -9.03 -5.70
CA ALA A 179 0.19 -7.84 -6.44
C ALA A 179 1.70 -7.69 -6.64
N VAL A 180 2.10 -6.99 -7.70
CA VAL A 180 3.50 -6.76 -8.04
C VAL A 180 3.68 -5.47 -8.83
N GLY A 181 4.86 -4.88 -8.71
CA GLY A 181 5.32 -3.82 -9.61
C GLY A 181 6.82 -3.69 -9.61
N ARG A 182 7.37 -3.03 -10.65
CA ARG A 182 8.81 -2.78 -10.76
C ARG A 182 9.11 -1.41 -11.37
N ALA A 183 10.35 -0.97 -11.19
CA ALA A 183 10.87 0.21 -11.88
C ALA A 183 12.32 0.01 -12.35
N LEU A 184 12.58 0.47 -13.57
CA LEU A 184 13.92 0.64 -14.14
C LEU A 184 14.41 2.04 -13.76
N ALA A 185 15.56 2.14 -13.11
CA ALA A 185 16.03 3.43 -12.60
C ALA A 185 17.55 3.53 -12.61
N ASP A 186 18.05 4.72 -12.92
CA ASP A 186 19.50 5.02 -13.03
C ASP A 186 20.12 5.53 -11.71
N GLY A 187 19.29 5.81 -10.71
CA GLY A 187 19.70 6.29 -9.38
C GLY A 187 19.74 7.80 -9.23
N ILE A 188 19.54 8.60 -10.29
CA ILE A 188 19.67 10.07 -10.24
C ILE A 188 18.66 10.81 -11.13
N ASP A 189 18.49 10.42 -12.39
CA ASP A 189 17.79 11.21 -13.40
C ASP A 189 16.41 10.64 -13.73
N ALA A 190 16.30 9.37 -14.06
CA ALA A 190 15.05 8.75 -14.48
C ALA A 190 14.73 7.47 -13.70
N SER A 191 13.45 7.35 -13.32
CA SER A 191 12.83 6.09 -12.93
C SER A 191 11.62 5.83 -13.82
N TYR A 192 11.52 4.63 -14.39
CA TYR A 192 10.42 4.20 -15.23
C TYR A 192 9.67 3.06 -14.53
N ILE A 193 8.44 3.36 -14.09
CA ILE A 193 7.53 2.39 -13.46
C ILE A 193 6.85 1.56 -14.55
N CYS A 194 6.88 0.25 -14.39
CA CYS A 194 6.36 -0.70 -15.37
C CYS A 194 5.87 -1.99 -14.69
N ASP A 195 5.09 -2.76 -15.45
CA ASP A 195 4.54 -4.06 -15.06
C ASP A 195 3.86 -4.09 -13.68
N VAL A 196 2.93 -3.15 -13.47
CA VAL A 196 2.05 -3.13 -12.29
C VAL A 196 0.89 -4.10 -12.54
N ALA A 197 0.80 -5.14 -11.72
CA ALA A 197 -0.26 -6.14 -11.78
C ALA A 197 -0.86 -6.38 -10.39
N VAL A 198 -2.17 -6.59 -10.36
CA VAL A 198 -2.94 -6.96 -9.18
C VAL A 198 -3.87 -8.08 -9.60
N ASP A 199 -3.93 -9.13 -8.78
CA ASP A 199 -4.85 -10.25 -8.97
C ASP A 199 -6.28 -9.71 -9.12
N PRO A 200 -7.05 -10.14 -10.14
CA PRO A 200 -8.42 -9.68 -10.38
C PRO A 200 -9.35 -9.76 -9.16
N GLU A 201 -9.24 -10.78 -8.32
CA GLU A 201 -10.07 -10.92 -7.11
C GLU A 201 -9.74 -9.87 -6.05
N TYR A 202 -8.55 -9.29 -6.14
CA TYR A 202 -8.02 -8.28 -5.24
C TYR A 202 -8.09 -6.85 -5.79
N GLN A 203 -8.56 -6.67 -7.02
CA GLN A 203 -8.72 -5.34 -7.63
C GLN A 203 -9.85 -4.54 -6.97
N GLY A 204 -9.79 -3.20 -7.10
CA GLY A 204 -10.75 -2.30 -6.46
C GLY A 204 -10.44 -1.97 -4.99
N ASN A 205 -9.58 -2.75 -4.33
CA ASN A 205 -9.23 -2.59 -2.91
C ASN A 205 -7.97 -1.74 -2.67
N GLY A 206 -7.66 -0.81 -3.58
CA GLY A 206 -6.50 0.09 -3.41
C GLY A 206 -5.11 -0.52 -3.70
N LEU A 207 -4.96 -1.84 -3.85
CA LEU A 207 -3.64 -2.49 -4.02
C LEU A 207 -2.81 -1.96 -5.19
N GLY A 208 -3.43 -1.59 -6.30
CA GLY A 208 -2.72 -0.98 -7.42
C GLY A 208 -2.10 0.37 -7.03
N LYS A 209 -2.83 1.19 -6.26
CA LYS A 209 -2.33 2.45 -5.68
C LYS A 209 -1.20 2.15 -4.70
N ALA A 210 -1.33 1.12 -3.85
CA ALA A 210 -0.30 0.68 -2.93
C ALA A 210 1.02 0.37 -3.65
N VAL A 211 0.98 -0.46 -4.70
CA VAL A 211 2.14 -0.82 -5.53
C VAL A 211 2.80 0.43 -6.11
N VAL A 212 2.02 1.30 -6.76
CA VAL A 212 2.56 2.51 -7.42
C VAL A 212 3.17 3.47 -6.39
N ASN A 213 2.52 3.69 -5.25
CA ASN A 213 3.03 4.55 -4.19
C ASN A 213 4.36 4.05 -3.60
N LYS A 214 4.51 2.73 -3.44
CA LYS A 214 5.80 2.15 -3.02
C LYS A 214 6.89 2.38 -4.05
N LEU A 215 6.60 2.18 -5.33
CA LEU A 215 7.57 2.44 -6.39
C LEU A 215 7.91 3.92 -6.52
N LEU A 216 6.94 4.82 -6.35
CA LEU A 216 7.18 6.26 -6.28
C LEU A 216 8.12 6.61 -5.12
N LYS A 217 7.88 6.05 -3.93
CA LYS A 217 8.74 6.24 -2.76
C LYS A 217 10.16 5.74 -3.00
N LEU A 218 10.31 4.52 -3.53
CA LEU A 218 11.61 3.94 -3.87
C LEU A 218 12.35 4.76 -4.94
N SER A 219 11.59 5.40 -5.83
CA SER A 219 12.10 6.27 -6.89
C SER A 219 12.31 7.72 -6.47
N GLN A 220 12.09 8.09 -5.20
CA GLN A 220 12.35 9.45 -4.73
C GLN A 220 13.82 9.83 -4.97
N GLY A 221 14.03 11.09 -5.37
CA GLY A 221 15.34 11.62 -5.73
C GLY A 221 15.68 11.59 -7.22
N HIS A 222 14.91 10.86 -8.05
CA HIS A 222 15.03 10.96 -9.51
C HIS A 222 14.37 12.25 -10.02
N LYS A 223 14.95 12.87 -11.05
CA LYS A 223 14.37 14.10 -11.65
C LYS A 223 13.02 13.88 -12.31
N LYS A 224 12.77 12.67 -12.82
CA LYS A 224 11.51 12.27 -13.42
C LYS A 224 11.18 10.82 -13.08
N ILE A 225 9.91 10.59 -12.76
CA ILE A 225 9.33 9.26 -12.65
C ILE A 225 8.27 9.15 -13.74
N ILE A 226 8.46 8.22 -14.66
CA ILE A 226 7.62 8.09 -15.86
C ILE A 226 6.99 6.71 -15.93
N LEU A 227 5.89 6.61 -16.68
CA LEU A 227 5.26 5.36 -17.07
C LEU A 227 4.51 5.58 -18.39
N TYR A 228 4.14 4.50 -19.07
CA TYR A 228 3.04 4.53 -20.03
C TYR A 228 1.90 3.68 -19.48
N ALA A 229 0.68 4.16 -19.62
CA ALA A 229 -0.51 3.42 -19.21
C ALA A 229 -1.02 2.60 -20.39
N TYR A 230 -1.62 1.44 -20.10
CA TYR A 230 -2.46 0.78 -21.09
C TYR A 230 -3.70 1.66 -21.36
N PRO A 231 -4.20 1.75 -22.61
CA PRO A 231 -5.34 2.58 -22.96
C PRO A 231 -6.55 2.34 -22.05
N GLY A 232 -7.12 3.41 -21.53
CA GLY A 232 -8.21 3.40 -20.55
C GLY A 232 -7.75 3.35 -19.08
N LYS A 233 -6.46 3.16 -18.79
CA LYS A 233 -5.90 3.17 -17.43
C LYS A 233 -5.26 4.51 -17.04
N GLU A 234 -5.23 5.49 -17.94
CA GLU A 234 -4.70 6.84 -17.67
C GLU A 234 -5.35 7.50 -16.45
N PRO A 235 -6.69 7.47 -16.26
CA PRO A 235 -7.31 8.12 -15.11
C PRO A 235 -6.85 7.56 -13.76
N PHE A 236 -6.47 6.28 -13.71
CA PHE A 236 -5.90 5.67 -12.51
C PHE A 236 -4.58 6.33 -12.14
N TYR A 237 -3.65 6.46 -13.09
CA TYR A 237 -2.35 7.08 -12.84
C TYR A 237 -2.45 8.59 -12.64
N THR A 238 -3.37 9.29 -13.31
CA THR A 238 -3.61 10.72 -13.09
C THR A 238 -3.99 11.02 -11.63
N ARG A 239 -4.83 10.17 -11.02
CA ARG A 239 -5.19 10.30 -9.59
C ARG A 239 -4.00 10.10 -8.63
N LEU A 240 -2.92 9.48 -9.10
CA LEU A 240 -1.68 9.25 -8.35
C LEU A 240 -0.62 10.33 -8.61
N GLY A 241 -0.99 11.41 -9.32
CA GLY A 241 -0.12 12.56 -9.55
C GLY A 241 0.68 12.51 -10.85
N PHE A 242 0.48 11.51 -11.71
CA PHE A 242 1.10 11.50 -13.03
C PHE A 242 0.40 12.48 -13.98
N ALA A 243 1.20 13.22 -14.75
CA ALA A 243 0.71 14.05 -15.85
C ALA A 243 1.05 13.40 -17.19
N LYS A 244 0.15 13.54 -18.17
CA LYS A 244 0.43 13.09 -19.54
C LYS A 244 1.58 13.91 -20.13
N MET A 245 2.59 13.22 -20.67
CA MET A 245 3.67 13.89 -21.38
C MET A 245 3.20 14.35 -22.76
N ASN A 246 3.55 15.58 -23.14
CA ASN A 246 3.23 16.13 -24.46
C ASN A 246 4.18 15.63 -25.56
N THR A 247 5.34 15.07 -25.19
CA THR A 247 6.45 14.75 -26.10
C THR A 247 6.93 13.31 -25.99
N ALA A 248 6.17 12.43 -25.31
CA ALA A 248 6.53 11.02 -25.22
C ALA A 248 6.38 10.32 -26.58
N MET A 249 7.36 9.49 -26.92
CA MET A 249 7.44 8.72 -28.16
C MET A 249 7.82 7.28 -27.81
N ALA A 250 7.35 6.30 -28.56
CA ALA A 250 7.66 4.89 -28.35
C ALA A 250 7.77 4.12 -29.67
N ILE A 251 8.63 3.11 -29.68
CA ILE A 251 8.74 2.12 -30.76
C ILE A 251 8.40 0.76 -30.15
N PHE A 252 7.46 0.05 -30.75
CA PHE A 252 7.05 -1.29 -30.35
C PHE A 252 7.52 -2.32 -31.38
N GLU A 253 7.87 -3.53 -30.92
CA GLU A 253 8.21 -4.66 -31.81
C GLU A 253 7.09 -4.90 -32.83
N ASN A 254 5.84 -4.88 -32.37
CA ASN A 254 4.67 -4.86 -33.24
C ASN A 254 4.03 -3.46 -33.27
N GLN A 255 4.60 -2.56 -34.08
CA GLN A 255 4.13 -1.19 -34.21
C GLN A 255 2.66 -1.10 -34.69
N ALA A 256 2.24 -1.99 -35.59
CA ALA A 256 0.87 -1.98 -36.13
C ALA A 256 -0.16 -2.29 -35.05
N GLN A 257 0.10 -3.30 -34.21
CA GLN A 257 -0.76 -3.62 -33.07
C GLN A 257 -0.75 -2.50 -32.02
N ALA A 258 0.41 -1.90 -31.74
CA ALA A 258 0.49 -0.79 -30.79
C ALA A 258 -0.35 0.43 -31.23
N VAL A 259 -0.39 0.70 -32.54
CA VAL A 259 -1.29 1.69 -33.14
C VAL A 259 -2.75 1.26 -33.00
N GLU A 260 -3.09 0.01 -33.36
CA GLU A 260 -4.45 -0.52 -33.33
C GLU A 260 -5.05 -0.47 -31.91
N CYS A 261 -4.27 -0.85 -30.90
CA CYS A 261 -4.72 -0.82 -29.51
C CYS A 261 -4.67 0.58 -28.88
N GLY A 262 -4.07 1.59 -29.55
CA GLY A 262 -4.01 2.97 -29.07
C GLY A 262 -2.85 3.31 -28.13
N LEU A 263 -1.79 2.49 -28.10
CA LEU A 263 -0.57 2.76 -27.34
C LEU A 263 0.28 3.87 -27.97
N VAL A 264 0.21 4.01 -29.29
CA VAL A 264 0.89 5.05 -30.08
C VAL A 264 -0.04 5.55 -31.17
N SER A 265 0.09 6.83 -31.52
CA SER A 265 -0.62 7.39 -32.67
C SER A 265 -0.06 6.84 -33.99
N ARG A 266 -0.88 6.83 -35.04
CA ARG A 266 -0.35 6.69 -36.41
C ARG A 266 0.58 7.86 -36.69
N ALA A 267 1.69 7.59 -37.39
CA ALA A 267 2.53 8.67 -37.88
C ALA A 267 1.72 9.46 -38.93
N ASP A 268 1.58 10.77 -38.70
CA ASP A 268 1.16 11.69 -39.74
C ASP A 268 2.37 11.86 -40.67
N VAL A 269 2.37 11.14 -41.80
CA VAL A 269 3.38 11.29 -42.87
C VAL A 269 2.88 12.32 -43.88
#